data_AF-A0A7J3TVY9-F1
#
_entry.id   AF-A0A7J3TVY9-F1
#
_cell.length_a   1.000
_cell.length_b   1.000
_cell.length_c   1.000
_cell.angle_alpha   90.00
_cell.angle_beta   90.00
_cell.angle_gamma   90.00
#
_symmetry.space_group_name_H-M   'P 1'
#
loop_
_entity.id
_entity.type
_entity.pdbx_description
1 polymer ?
#
loop_
_entity_poly.entity_id
_entity_poly.type
_entity_poly.pdbx_seq_one_letter_code
_entity_poly.pdbx_strand_id
1 'polypeptide(L)'
;MREFISILLVFLLCSFVFMGVVGLQASNIREARKRAEEILLPLEGIAGISHREDPPRIIVYLEHERYKDKVPDNIDGFKTEVVVIGKIKALTLLQLEEVKPFYTYSRTAKVRPIVGGISLGVPEDAYGGKMAGTLGLVVQGPGGYYYILSNAHVIAMNSKAQFLPLGTAVLQPGTYDGGTIEDKVGELYKYIKITFGPKGKNYADAAIAKIIAETNYIVGEVLDSDNLNTYSISNTIEVNVGDSVRKSGRTTGVTF
;
A
#
# COMPACT_ATOMS: atom_id res chain seq x y z
N MET A 1 -53.93 -2.64 -0.23
CA MET A 1 -53.82 -3.01 1.20
C MET A 1 -52.61 -3.90 1.51
N ARG A 2 -52.20 -4.83 0.63
CA ARG A 2 -50.99 -5.67 0.83
C ARG A 2 -49.65 -4.91 0.72
N GLU A 3 -49.52 -3.92 -0.16
CA GLU A 3 -48.26 -3.18 -0.34
C GLU A 3 -47.91 -2.24 0.81
N PHE A 4 -48.93 -1.65 1.46
CA PHE A 4 -48.72 -0.80 2.64
C PHE A 4 -48.24 -1.57 3.87
N ILE A 5 -48.62 -2.86 4.00
CA ILE A 5 -48.21 -3.71 5.12
C ILE A 5 -46.74 -4.14 4.96
N SER A 6 -46.27 -4.36 3.73
CA SER A 6 -44.86 -4.70 3.47
C SER A 6 -43.90 -3.53 3.73
N ILE A 7 -44.28 -2.29 3.39
CA ILE A 7 -43.44 -1.11 3.65
C ILE A 7 -43.35 -0.83 5.16
N LEU A 8 -44.46 -1.02 5.91
CA LEU A 8 -44.48 -0.85 7.35
C LEU A 8 -43.62 -1.90 8.08
N LEU A 9 -43.60 -3.15 7.59
CA LEU A 9 -42.76 -4.22 8.13
C LEU A 9 -41.26 -4.01 7.86
N VAL A 10 -40.88 -3.44 6.70
CA VAL A 10 -39.49 -3.10 6.38
C VAL A 10 -39.00 -1.92 7.24
N PHE A 11 -39.83 -0.91 7.48
CA PHE A 11 -39.50 0.19 8.39
C PHE A 11 -39.38 -0.28 9.86
N LEU A 12 -40.24 -1.21 10.30
CA LEU A 12 -40.16 -1.78 11.64
C LEU A 12 -38.91 -2.66 11.83
N LEU A 13 -38.48 -3.40 10.80
CA LEU A 13 -37.23 -4.17 10.84
C LEU A 13 -36.00 -3.25 10.86
N CYS A 14 -36.02 -2.13 10.13
CA CYS A 14 -34.93 -1.14 10.19
C CYS A 14 -34.84 -0.43 11.55
N SER A 15 -35.96 -0.20 12.25
CA SER A 15 -35.91 0.39 13.60
C SER A 15 -35.40 -0.59 14.67
N PHE A 16 -35.62 -1.90 14.48
CA PHE A 16 -35.12 -2.92 15.43
C PHE A 16 -33.62 -3.19 15.31
N VAL A 17 -32.99 -2.95 14.15
CA VAL A 17 -31.52 -3.04 14.02
C VAL A 17 -30.82 -1.91 14.80
N PHE A 18 -31.50 -0.77 15.03
CA PHE A 18 -30.94 0.36 15.80
C PHE A 18 -31.27 0.35 17.30
N MET A 19 -32.24 -0.45 17.77
CA MET A 19 -32.62 -0.52 19.19
C MET A 19 -31.92 -1.63 19.99
N GLY A 20 -31.04 -2.41 19.36
CA GLY A 20 -30.38 -3.58 19.96
C GLY A 20 -28.98 -3.36 20.54
N VAL A 21 -28.51 -2.12 20.74
CA VAL A 21 -27.21 -1.84 21.38
C VAL A 21 -27.37 -0.78 22.46
N VAL A 22 -28.25 -1.04 23.42
CA VAL A 22 -28.22 -0.33 24.70
C VAL A 22 -27.30 -1.10 25.64
N GLY A 23 -26.09 -0.59 25.83
CA GLY A 23 -25.27 -0.89 27.00
C GLY A 23 -24.04 -1.78 26.80
N LEU A 24 -23.00 -1.24 26.16
CA LEU A 24 -21.59 -1.54 26.47
C LEU A 24 -20.74 -0.39 25.93
N GLN A 25 -20.64 0.68 26.72
CA GLN A 25 -19.74 1.81 26.44
C GLN A 25 -18.29 1.29 26.35
N ALA A 26 -17.50 1.73 25.37
CA ALA A 26 -16.10 1.32 25.30
C ALA A 26 -15.36 1.75 26.56
N SER A 27 -14.50 0.88 27.10
CA SER A 27 -13.65 1.26 28.23
C SER A 27 -12.56 2.25 27.82
N ASN A 28 -12.17 2.23 26.54
CA ASN A 28 -11.15 3.08 25.96
C ASN A 28 -11.37 3.33 24.46
N ILE A 29 -10.72 4.36 23.93
CA ILE A 29 -10.87 4.80 22.54
C ILE A 29 -10.40 3.77 21.50
N ARG A 30 -9.48 2.87 21.86
CA ARG A 30 -8.99 1.80 20.97
C ARG A 30 -10.05 0.74 20.73
N GLU A 31 -10.79 0.37 21.77
CA GLU A 31 -11.97 -0.50 21.66
C GLU A 31 -13.08 0.15 20.83
N ALA A 32 -13.36 1.44 21.08
CA ALA A 32 -14.32 2.21 20.30
C ALA A 32 -13.94 2.26 18.80
N ARG A 33 -12.65 2.51 18.48
CA ARG A 33 -12.13 2.45 17.12
C ARG A 33 -12.36 1.08 16.49
N LYS A 34 -12.03 0.00 17.21
CA LYS A 34 -12.13 -1.36 16.66
C LYS A 34 -13.58 -1.73 16.32
N ARG A 35 -14.54 -1.34 17.16
CA ARG A 35 -15.96 -1.52 16.85
C ARG A 35 -16.43 -0.60 15.73
N ALA A 36 -15.94 0.63 15.68
CA ALA A 36 -16.17 1.52 14.54
C ALA A 36 -15.68 0.88 13.23
N GLU A 37 -14.51 0.23 13.23
CA GLU A 37 -13.97 -0.51 12.07
C GLU A 37 -14.90 -1.64 11.65
N GLU A 38 -15.40 -2.45 12.59
CA GLU A 38 -16.32 -3.55 12.30
C GLU A 38 -17.66 -3.07 11.70
N ILE A 39 -18.18 -1.93 12.17
CA ILE A 39 -19.49 -1.40 11.77
C ILE A 39 -19.42 -0.57 10.49
N LEU A 40 -18.42 0.31 10.38
CA LEU A 40 -18.40 1.36 9.35
C LEU A 40 -17.53 1.01 8.14
N LEU A 41 -16.42 0.27 8.28
CA LEU A 41 -15.59 -0.10 7.11
C LEU A 41 -16.36 -0.86 6.01
N PRO A 42 -17.36 -1.71 6.32
CA PRO A 42 -18.17 -2.35 5.29
C PRO A 42 -19.09 -1.40 4.52
N LEU A 43 -19.33 -0.18 5.03
CA LEU A 43 -20.25 0.76 4.42
C LEU A 43 -19.62 1.43 3.20
N GLU A 44 -20.42 1.58 2.15
CA GLU A 44 -20.02 2.26 0.93
C GLU A 44 -19.63 3.72 1.20
N GLY A 45 -18.41 4.09 0.80
CA GLY A 45 -17.87 5.43 0.91
C GLY A 45 -16.94 5.65 2.11
N ILE A 46 -16.77 4.65 2.98
CA ILE A 46 -15.79 4.68 4.07
C ILE A 46 -14.46 4.12 3.56
N ALA A 47 -13.43 4.97 3.57
CA ALA A 47 -12.09 4.63 3.10
C ALA A 47 -11.19 4.08 4.22
N GLY A 48 -11.47 4.44 5.46
CA GLY A 48 -10.67 4.00 6.60
C GLY A 48 -11.17 4.59 7.92
N ILE A 49 -10.66 4.06 9.04
CA ILE A 49 -10.98 4.55 10.38
C ILE A 49 -9.72 4.56 11.24
N SER A 50 -9.50 5.63 12.00
CA SER A 50 -8.44 5.74 13.00
C SER A 50 -8.96 6.42 14.27
N HIS A 51 -8.05 6.76 15.18
CA HIS A 51 -8.37 7.54 16.37
C HIS A 51 -7.22 8.47 16.75
N ARG A 52 -7.51 9.51 17.53
CA ARG A 52 -6.56 10.39 18.21
C ARG A 52 -6.85 10.34 19.70
N GLU A 53 -5.83 10.22 20.55
CA GLU A 53 -6.02 10.07 22.00
C GLU A 53 -6.25 11.43 22.73
N ASP A 54 -5.75 12.55 22.19
CA ASP A 54 -5.92 13.89 22.79
C ASP A 54 -6.21 15.01 21.75
N PRO A 55 -7.37 15.70 21.81
CA PRO A 55 -8.56 15.25 22.52
C PRO A 55 -9.08 13.94 21.87
N PRO A 56 -9.69 13.04 22.66
CA PRO A 56 -10.05 11.71 22.20
C PRO A 56 -11.14 11.78 21.11
N ARG A 57 -10.79 11.34 19.89
CA ARG A 57 -11.71 11.31 18.73
C ARG A 57 -11.53 10.07 17.86
N ILE A 58 -12.65 9.58 17.33
CA ILE A 58 -12.65 8.59 16.25
C ILE A 58 -12.59 9.34 14.92
N ILE A 59 -11.63 9.01 14.06
CA ILE A 59 -11.46 9.67 12.77
C ILE A 59 -11.97 8.74 11.68
N VAL A 60 -12.92 9.20 10.86
CA VAL A 60 -13.50 8.45 9.75
C VAL A 60 -13.09 9.08 8.45
N TYR A 61 -12.39 8.31 7.62
CA TYR A 61 -11.93 8.76 6.31
C TYR A 61 -12.97 8.41 5.24
N LEU A 62 -13.38 9.39 4.44
CA LEU A 62 -14.42 9.24 3.42
C LEU A 62 -13.87 9.34 2.01
N GLU A 63 -14.45 8.55 1.12
CA GLU A 63 -14.14 8.62 -0.31
C GLU A 63 -14.71 9.86 -1.00
N HIS A 64 -15.78 10.45 -0.45
CA HIS A 64 -16.46 11.62 -1.02
C HIS A 64 -17.35 12.29 0.04
N GLU A 65 -17.54 13.61 -0.04
CA GLU A 65 -18.31 14.39 0.95
C GLU A 65 -19.80 13.96 1.05
N ARG A 66 -20.37 13.44 -0.05
CA ARG A 66 -21.74 12.88 -0.10
C ARG A 66 -22.03 11.78 0.93
N TYR A 67 -21.00 11.17 1.53
CA TYR A 67 -21.14 10.11 2.51
C TYR A 67 -21.08 10.62 3.96
N LYS A 68 -20.92 11.93 4.18
CA LYS A 68 -20.78 12.53 5.51
C LYS A 68 -21.97 12.22 6.41
N ASP A 69 -23.18 12.25 5.87
CA ASP A 69 -24.41 11.97 6.62
C ASP A 69 -24.54 10.50 7.06
N LYS A 70 -23.70 9.60 6.53
CA LYS A 70 -23.63 8.20 6.98
C LYS A 70 -22.75 8.00 8.21
N VAL A 71 -21.99 9.01 8.63
CA VAL A 71 -21.08 8.93 9.78
C VAL A 71 -21.79 9.52 11.01
N PRO A 72 -22.03 8.73 12.08
CA PRO A 72 -22.59 9.26 13.32
C PRO A 72 -21.62 10.25 13.98
N ASP A 73 -22.10 11.35 14.54
CA ASP A 73 -21.27 12.36 15.23
C ASP A 73 -20.55 11.84 16.49
N ASN A 74 -20.99 10.68 17.00
CA ASN A 74 -20.38 10.00 18.13
C ASN A 74 -20.42 8.48 17.94
N ILE A 75 -19.33 7.80 18.31
CA ILE A 75 -19.23 6.34 18.32
C ILE A 75 -18.71 5.92 19.69
N ASP A 76 -19.50 5.09 20.39
CA ASP A 76 -19.20 4.57 21.73
C ASP A 76 -18.78 5.64 22.77
N GLY A 77 -19.39 6.83 22.67
CA GLY A 77 -19.14 7.95 23.58
C GLY A 77 -17.98 8.87 23.16
N PHE A 78 -17.32 8.60 22.04
CA PHE A 78 -16.27 9.45 21.48
C PHE A 78 -16.78 10.24 20.27
N LYS A 79 -16.46 11.54 20.21
CA LYS A 79 -16.80 12.37 19.04
C LYS A 79 -16.08 11.88 17.80
N THR A 80 -16.78 11.91 16.68
CA THR A 80 -16.18 11.61 15.38
C THR A 80 -15.60 12.86 14.72
N GLU A 81 -14.56 12.64 13.94
CA GLU A 81 -13.95 13.62 13.05
C GLU A 81 -13.95 13.02 11.65
N VAL A 82 -14.53 13.74 10.68
CA VAL A 82 -14.64 13.26 9.31
C VAL A 82 -13.57 13.91 8.46
N VAL A 83 -12.81 13.09 7.72
CA VAL A 83 -11.78 13.55 6.78
C VAL A 83 -12.09 12.99 5.40
N VAL A 84 -12.37 13.86 4.42
CA VAL A 84 -12.60 13.43 3.04
C VAL A 84 -11.25 13.28 2.34
N ILE A 85 -10.88 12.05 2.00
CA ILE A 85 -9.58 11.73 1.37
C ILE A 85 -9.69 11.32 -0.10
N GLY A 86 -10.92 11.18 -0.61
CA GLY A 86 -11.12 10.63 -1.94
C GLY A 86 -11.11 9.10 -1.95
N LYS A 87 -11.52 8.50 -3.06
CA LYS A 87 -11.45 7.05 -3.23
C LYS A 87 -10.00 6.59 -3.24
N ILE A 88 -9.63 5.71 -2.31
CA ILE A 88 -8.30 5.06 -2.34
C ILE A 88 -8.29 4.14 -3.56
N LYS A 89 -7.62 4.61 -4.62
CA LYS A 89 -7.37 3.81 -5.82
C LYS A 89 -5.90 3.44 -5.84
N ALA A 90 -5.61 2.20 -6.23
CA ALA A 90 -4.29 1.91 -6.75
C ALA A 90 -4.05 2.86 -7.93
N LEU A 91 -3.02 3.71 -7.83
CA LEU A 91 -2.71 4.72 -8.83
C LEU A 91 -2.46 4.02 -10.19
N THR A 92 -3.44 4.12 -11.10
CA THR A 92 -3.17 3.97 -12.53
C THR A 92 -2.62 5.32 -12.97
N LEU A 93 -1.30 5.40 -13.13
CA LEU A 93 -0.63 6.65 -13.46
C LEU A 93 -0.93 7.05 -14.90
N LEU A 94 -1.74 8.09 -15.05
CA LEU A 94 -1.72 8.91 -16.26
C LEU A 94 -0.34 9.56 -16.35
N GLN A 95 0.32 9.33 -17.49
CA GLN A 95 1.62 9.87 -17.84
C GLN A 95 1.59 11.41 -17.75
N LEU A 96 2.37 11.97 -16.83
CA LEU A 96 2.84 13.33 -16.96
C LEU A 96 4.20 13.26 -17.64
N GLU A 97 4.27 13.74 -18.87
CA GLU A 97 5.52 13.94 -19.59
C GLU A 97 6.25 15.14 -18.97
N GLU A 98 7.31 14.88 -18.22
CA GLU A 98 8.31 15.91 -17.89
C GLU A 98 9.50 15.79 -18.84
N VAL A 99 9.90 16.93 -19.39
CA VAL A 99 11.09 17.11 -20.23
C VAL A 99 12.34 16.82 -19.40
N LYS A 100 13.09 15.76 -19.74
CA LYS A 100 14.30 15.36 -19.01
C LYS A 100 15.57 15.94 -19.63
N PRO A 101 16.53 16.43 -18.82
CA PRO A 101 17.87 16.77 -19.30
C PRO A 101 18.67 15.54 -19.72
N PHE A 102 19.64 15.76 -20.61
CA PHE A 102 20.28 14.76 -21.48
C PHE A 102 21.16 13.69 -20.77
N TYR A 103 21.21 13.63 -19.43
CA TYR A 103 22.01 12.66 -18.66
C TYR A 103 21.33 12.08 -17.40
N THR A 104 20.00 12.20 -17.23
CA THR A 104 19.31 11.66 -16.05
C THR A 104 19.01 10.16 -16.17
N TYR A 105 19.20 9.38 -15.09
CA TYR A 105 18.63 8.04 -15.00
C TYR A 105 17.11 8.12 -15.19
N SER A 106 16.59 7.45 -16.20
CA SER A 106 15.15 7.25 -16.28
C SER A 106 14.75 6.14 -15.33
N ARG A 107 14.01 6.48 -14.27
CA ARG A 107 13.49 5.52 -13.27
C ARG A 107 12.65 4.40 -13.88
N THR A 108 12.11 4.59 -15.07
CA THR A 108 11.29 3.60 -15.80
C THR A 108 12.09 2.82 -16.85
N ALA A 109 13.30 3.26 -17.22
CA ALA A 109 14.11 2.54 -18.19
C ALA A 109 14.94 1.43 -17.54
N LYS A 110 15.64 0.67 -18.38
CA LYS A 110 16.70 -0.23 -17.93
C LYS A 110 17.84 0.57 -17.31
N VAL A 111 18.20 0.21 -16.08
CA VAL A 111 19.26 0.85 -15.29
C VAL A 111 20.24 -0.22 -14.82
N ARG A 112 21.52 -0.03 -15.09
CA ARG A 112 22.63 -0.86 -14.62
C ARG A 112 23.77 0.06 -14.20
N PRO A 113 24.36 -0.09 -13.00
CA PRO A 113 23.95 -1.00 -11.93
C PRO A 113 22.54 -0.70 -11.40
N ILE A 114 21.80 -1.72 -10.96
CA ILE A 114 20.49 -1.50 -10.31
C ILE A 114 20.67 -0.78 -8.98
N VAL A 115 19.74 0.13 -8.66
CA VAL A 115 19.78 1.02 -7.48
C VAL A 115 18.36 1.29 -6.99
N GLY A 116 18.19 1.68 -5.72
CA GLY A 116 16.86 2.01 -5.18
C GLY A 116 16.16 3.16 -5.92
N GLY A 117 14.83 3.14 -5.92
CA GLY A 117 13.98 4.18 -6.51
C GLY A 117 13.64 3.99 -7.99
N ILE A 118 14.12 2.92 -8.63
CA ILE A 118 13.82 2.58 -10.03
C ILE A 118 12.68 1.56 -10.16
N SER A 119 12.16 1.41 -11.37
CA SER A 119 11.15 0.41 -11.73
C SER A 119 11.67 -1.00 -11.62
N LEU A 120 10.84 -1.90 -11.09
CA LEU A 120 10.97 -3.35 -11.23
C LEU A 120 9.59 -4.00 -11.31
N GLY A 121 9.56 -5.28 -11.66
CA GLY A 121 8.35 -6.08 -11.55
C GLY A 121 8.61 -7.55 -11.75
N VAL A 122 7.54 -8.28 -12.07
CA VAL A 122 7.59 -9.69 -12.47
C VAL A 122 7.10 -9.85 -13.91
N PRO A 123 7.42 -10.98 -14.58
CA PRO A 123 6.93 -11.28 -15.91
C PRO A 123 5.40 -11.18 -16.05
N GLU A 124 4.93 -10.84 -17.26
CA GLU A 124 3.51 -10.63 -17.51
C GLU A 124 2.67 -11.89 -17.30
N ASP A 125 3.22 -13.05 -17.65
CA ASP A 125 2.60 -14.36 -17.44
C ASP A 125 2.52 -14.71 -15.94
N ALA A 126 3.55 -14.37 -15.17
CA ALA A 126 3.55 -14.54 -13.72
C ALA A 126 2.53 -13.61 -13.03
N TYR A 127 2.47 -12.33 -13.42
CA TYR A 127 1.52 -11.39 -12.85
C TYR A 127 0.09 -11.59 -13.35
N GLY A 128 -0.10 -12.03 -14.59
CA GLY A 128 -1.38 -11.97 -15.29
C GLY A 128 -1.68 -10.57 -15.86
N GLY A 129 -0.68 -9.93 -16.46
CA GLY A 129 -0.75 -8.62 -17.09
C GLY A 129 0.54 -7.79 -16.91
N LYS A 130 0.53 -6.56 -17.43
CA LYS A 130 1.63 -5.61 -17.22
C LYS A 130 1.62 -5.03 -15.81
N MET A 131 2.80 -4.93 -15.20
CA MET A 131 2.94 -4.34 -13.87
C MET A 131 4.32 -3.72 -13.65
N ALA A 132 4.38 -2.74 -12.75
CA ALA A 132 5.64 -2.20 -12.25
C ALA A 132 5.44 -1.66 -10.82
N GLY A 133 6.44 -1.86 -9.99
CA GLY A 133 6.60 -1.23 -8.69
C GLY A 133 7.94 -0.51 -8.59
N THR A 134 8.44 -0.35 -7.36
CA THR A 134 9.71 0.34 -7.08
C THR A 134 10.70 -0.57 -6.38
N LEU A 135 11.96 -0.51 -6.80
CA LEU A 135 13.07 -1.19 -6.15
C LEU A 135 13.34 -0.38 -4.88
N GLY A 136 13.08 -0.95 -3.71
CA GLY A 136 13.27 -0.23 -2.46
C GLY A 136 14.75 -0.01 -2.17
N LEU A 137 15.48 -1.11 -1.99
CA LEU A 137 16.91 -1.09 -1.71
C LEU A 137 17.56 -2.40 -2.16
N VAL A 138 18.84 -2.35 -2.53
CA VAL A 138 19.67 -3.55 -2.58
C VAL A 138 20.31 -3.76 -1.23
N VAL A 139 20.08 -4.93 -0.63
CA VAL A 139 20.50 -5.25 0.74
C VAL A 139 21.36 -6.52 0.75
N GLN A 140 22.27 -6.60 1.72
CA GLN A 140 22.97 -7.84 2.01
C GLN A 140 22.10 -8.72 2.92
N GLY A 141 21.94 -9.99 2.55
CA GLY A 141 21.20 -10.96 3.33
C GLY A 141 22.07 -12.12 3.83
N PRO A 142 21.44 -13.19 4.36
CA PRO A 142 22.16 -14.33 4.91
C PRO A 142 23.07 -15.00 3.87
N GLY A 143 24.21 -15.52 4.33
CA GLY A 143 25.19 -16.22 3.48
C GLY A 143 25.99 -15.31 2.56
N GLY A 144 25.97 -13.99 2.78
CA GLY A 144 26.76 -13.02 2.00
C GLY A 144 26.16 -12.67 0.64
N TYR A 145 24.96 -13.16 0.32
CA TYR A 145 24.27 -12.86 -0.93
C TYR A 145 23.56 -11.50 -0.87
N TYR A 146 23.34 -10.91 -2.04
CA TYR A 146 22.63 -9.65 -2.20
C TYR A 146 21.22 -9.86 -2.74
N TYR A 147 20.31 -9.03 -2.26
CA TYR A 147 18.90 -9.14 -2.53
C TYR A 147 18.31 -7.79 -2.90
N ILE A 148 17.35 -7.82 -3.82
CA ILE A 148 16.45 -6.70 -4.09
C ILE A 148 15.33 -6.74 -3.07
N LEU A 149 15.14 -5.67 -2.29
CA LEU A 149 14.01 -5.47 -1.39
C LEU A 149 12.92 -4.65 -2.10
N SER A 150 11.69 -5.15 -2.09
CA SER A 150 10.50 -4.43 -2.55
C SER A 150 9.27 -4.90 -1.76
N ASN A 151 8.09 -4.39 -2.10
CA ASN A 151 6.84 -4.89 -1.55
C ASN A 151 6.55 -6.31 -2.04
N ALA A 152 5.90 -7.13 -1.20
CA ALA A 152 5.43 -8.45 -1.61
C ALA A 152 4.36 -8.35 -2.70
N HIS A 153 3.48 -7.35 -2.66
CA HIS A 153 2.51 -7.16 -3.74
C HIS A 153 3.16 -6.82 -5.09
N VAL A 154 4.43 -6.40 -5.11
CA VAL A 154 5.16 -6.07 -6.35
C VAL A 154 5.84 -7.29 -6.93
N ILE A 155 6.61 -8.03 -6.12
CA ILE A 155 7.47 -9.12 -6.64
C ILE A 155 7.06 -10.53 -6.21
N ALA A 156 6.05 -10.67 -5.35
CA ALA A 156 5.63 -11.95 -4.80
C ALA A 156 4.17 -12.30 -5.06
N MET A 157 3.43 -11.50 -5.81
CA MET A 157 1.99 -11.67 -6.01
C MET A 157 1.56 -11.42 -7.46
N ASN A 158 0.53 -12.12 -7.90
CA ASN A 158 -0.13 -11.88 -9.18
C ASN A 158 -1.30 -10.87 -9.05
N SER A 159 -1.92 -10.52 -10.18
CA SER A 159 -3.05 -9.59 -10.28
C SER A 159 -4.32 -10.01 -9.52
N LYS A 160 -4.39 -11.27 -9.09
CA LYS A 160 -5.49 -11.83 -8.28
C LYS A 160 -5.12 -11.95 -6.79
N ALA A 161 -4.06 -11.28 -6.36
CA ALA A 161 -3.56 -11.32 -5.00
C ALA A 161 -3.15 -12.73 -4.52
N GLN A 162 -2.75 -13.61 -5.44
CA GLN A 162 -2.20 -14.93 -5.12
C GLN A 162 -0.67 -14.86 -5.11
N PHE A 163 -0.05 -15.54 -4.15
CA PHE A 163 1.40 -15.56 -4.05
C PHE A 163 2.04 -16.37 -5.17
N LEU A 164 3.14 -15.83 -5.69
CA LEU A 164 3.96 -16.46 -6.72
C LEU A 164 4.88 -17.52 -6.11
N PRO A 165 5.24 -18.56 -6.87
CA PRO A 165 6.27 -19.51 -6.47
C PRO A 165 7.61 -18.81 -6.19
N LEU A 166 8.37 -19.30 -5.20
CA LEU A 166 9.77 -18.92 -5.06
C LEU A 166 10.54 -19.33 -6.34
N GLY A 167 11.54 -18.55 -6.71
CA GLY A 167 12.26 -18.68 -7.98
C GLY A 167 11.63 -17.88 -9.14
N THR A 168 10.44 -17.27 -8.94
CA THR A 168 9.84 -16.42 -9.97
C THR A 168 10.78 -15.28 -10.34
N ALA A 169 10.96 -15.04 -11.65
CA ALA A 169 11.85 -14.00 -12.13
C ALA A 169 11.42 -12.60 -11.66
N VAL A 170 12.41 -11.76 -11.36
CA VAL A 170 12.24 -10.33 -11.10
C VAL A 170 13.00 -9.56 -12.17
N LEU A 171 12.30 -8.59 -12.77
CA LEU A 171 12.74 -7.85 -13.96
C LEU A 171 13.04 -6.39 -13.59
N GLN A 172 14.06 -5.81 -14.22
CA GLN A 172 14.34 -4.37 -14.14
C GLN A 172 14.60 -3.84 -15.55
N PRO A 173 13.68 -3.03 -16.12
CA PRO A 173 12.48 -2.45 -15.48
C PRO A 173 11.30 -3.44 -15.36
N GLY A 174 10.20 -3.03 -14.72
CA GLY A 174 8.95 -3.81 -14.72
C GLY A 174 8.27 -3.85 -16.09
N THR A 175 7.39 -4.82 -16.32
CA THR A 175 6.72 -5.05 -17.61
C THR A 175 5.82 -3.89 -18.05
N TYR A 176 5.24 -3.16 -17.09
CA TYR A 176 4.50 -1.92 -17.39
C TYR A 176 5.40 -0.82 -17.96
N ASP A 177 6.67 -0.77 -17.54
CA ASP A 177 7.65 0.19 -18.03
C ASP A 177 8.52 -0.39 -19.18
N GLY A 178 8.09 -1.50 -19.80
CA GLY A 178 8.70 -2.08 -20.99
C GLY A 178 9.72 -3.19 -20.75
N GLY A 179 9.90 -3.65 -19.51
CA GLY A 179 10.81 -4.75 -19.21
C GLY A 179 10.32 -6.10 -19.74
N THR A 180 11.25 -6.97 -20.13
CA THR A 180 10.96 -8.32 -20.64
C THR A 180 11.74 -9.38 -19.85
N ILE A 181 11.58 -10.67 -20.20
CA ILE A 181 12.28 -11.75 -19.50
C ILE A 181 13.81 -11.66 -19.65
N GLU A 182 14.28 -11.03 -20.73
CA GLU A 182 15.69 -10.70 -20.99
C GLU A 182 16.25 -9.67 -20.00
N ASP A 183 15.38 -8.93 -19.29
CA ASP A 183 15.73 -7.96 -18.26
C ASP A 183 15.71 -8.54 -16.84
N LYS A 184 15.70 -9.87 -16.72
CA LYS A 184 15.81 -10.57 -15.43
C LYS A 184 17.07 -10.13 -14.68
N VAL A 185 16.87 -9.72 -13.43
CA VAL A 185 17.94 -9.29 -12.50
C VAL A 185 17.99 -10.12 -11.22
N GLY A 186 16.95 -10.92 -10.97
CA GLY A 186 16.86 -11.71 -9.76
C GLY A 186 15.73 -12.72 -9.80
N GLU A 187 15.60 -13.45 -8.70
CA GLU A 187 14.56 -14.44 -8.48
C GLU A 187 13.95 -14.27 -7.09
N LEU A 188 12.62 -14.30 -7.00
CA LEU A 188 11.89 -14.21 -5.75
C LEU A 188 12.41 -15.26 -4.75
N TYR A 189 12.92 -14.81 -3.62
CA TYR A 189 13.58 -15.67 -2.64
C TYR A 189 12.74 -15.88 -1.38
N LYS A 190 12.15 -14.80 -0.85
CA LYS A 190 11.35 -14.85 0.36
C LYS A 190 10.40 -13.66 0.42
N TYR A 191 9.26 -13.85 1.06
CA TYR A 191 8.28 -12.77 1.29
C TYR A 191 7.54 -13.00 2.60
N ILE A 192 6.97 -11.91 3.13
CA ILE A 192 6.04 -11.95 4.24
C ILE A 192 4.65 -12.18 3.65
N LYS A 193 3.96 -13.22 4.13
CA LYS A 193 2.60 -13.53 3.66
C LYS A 193 1.63 -12.46 4.15
N ILE A 194 0.81 -11.99 3.22
CA ILE A 194 -0.28 -11.04 3.45
C ILE A 194 -1.60 -11.81 3.38
N THR A 195 -2.42 -11.69 4.42
CA THR A 195 -3.79 -12.21 4.45
C THR A 195 -4.74 -11.05 4.15
N PHE A 196 -5.48 -11.14 3.06
CA PHE A 196 -6.47 -10.13 2.69
C PHE A 196 -7.77 -10.32 3.48
N GLY A 197 -8.48 -9.22 3.72
CA GLY A 197 -9.76 -9.20 4.42
C GLY A 197 -9.68 -8.69 5.87
N PRO A 198 -10.84 -8.46 6.50
CA PRO A 198 -10.95 -7.72 7.77
C PRO A 198 -10.29 -8.40 8.96
N LYS A 199 -10.00 -9.70 8.88
CA LYS A 199 -9.31 -10.47 9.93
C LYS A 199 -7.82 -10.66 9.66
N GLY A 200 -7.29 -10.13 8.56
CA GLY A 200 -5.88 -10.25 8.20
C GLY A 200 -4.98 -9.51 9.19
N LYS A 201 -4.09 -10.23 9.86
CA LYS A 201 -3.04 -9.64 10.70
C LYS A 201 -1.76 -9.51 9.89
N ASN A 202 -1.62 -8.40 9.18
CA ASN A 202 -0.46 -8.11 8.34
C ASN A 202 0.49 -7.17 9.07
N TYR A 203 1.74 -7.60 9.26
CA TYR A 203 2.76 -6.80 9.96
C TYR A 203 3.63 -6.00 8.98
N ALA A 204 3.81 -6.51 7.76
CA ALA A 204 4.59 -5.86 6.72
C ALA A 204 4.20 -6.40 5.34
N ASP A 205 4.42 -5.58 4.33
CA ASP A 205 4.34 -5.94 2.92
C ASP A 205 5.75 -5.85 2.33
N ALA A 206 6.48 -6.97 2.37
CA ALA A 206 7.87 -7.02 1.97
C ALA A 206 8.24 -8.37 1.36
N ALA A 207 9.05 -8.29 0.33
CA ALA A 207 9.66 -9.43 -0.35
C ALA A 207 11.08 -9.12 -0.77
N ILE A 208 11.87 -10.17 -0.86
CA ILE A 208 13.25 -10.12 -1.35
C ILE A 208 13.41 -11.06 -2.55
N ALA A 209 14.16 -10.59 -3.54
CA ALA A 209 14.62 -11.40 -4.66
C ALA A 209 16.14 -11.52 -4.64
N LYS A 210 16.67 -12.73 -4.76
CA LYS A 210 18.10 -12.98 -4.84
C LYS A 210 18.62 -12.48 -6.19
N ILE A 211 19.64 -11.64 -6.18
CA ILE A 211 20.26 -11.11 -7.39
C ILE A 211 21.06 -12.23 -8.10
N ILE A 212 20.96 -12.30 -9.42
CA ILE A 212 21.74 -13.25 -10.25
C ILE A 212 23.16 -12.72 -10.51
N ALA A 213 24.12 -13.61 -10.76
CA ALA A 213 25.55 -13.29 -10.76
C ALA A 213 25.96 -12.21 -11.77
N GLU A 214 25.25 -12.10 -12.91
CA GLU A 214 25.57 -11.21 -14.02
C GLU A 214 25.00 -9.79 -13.83
N THR A 215 24.24 -9.54 -12.75
CA THR A 215 23.61 -8.25 -12.51
C THR A 215 24.53 -7.33 -11.72
N ASN A 216 24.86 -6.17 -12.29
CA ASN A 216 25.51 -5.08 -11.56
C ASN A 216 24.49 -4.37 -10.65
N TYR A 217 24.87 -4.03 -9.41
CA TYR A 217 24.02 -3.38 -8.41
C TYR A 217 24.81 -2.43 -7.50
N ILE A 218 24.10 -1.50 -6.84
CA ILE A 218 24.64 -0.63 -5.79
C ILE A 218 23.91 -0.92 -4.47
N VAL A 219 24.66 -1.34 -3.45
CA VAL A 219 24.12 -1.73 -2.15
C VAL A 219 23.83 -0.50 -1.30
N GLY A 220 22.67 -0.46 -0.67
CA GLY A 220 22.34 0.61 0.29
C GLY A 220 22.13 1.98 -0.35
N GLU A 221 22.03 2.10 -1.68
CA GLU A 221 21.82 3.38 -2.34
C GLU A 221 20.47 3.50 -3.03
N VAL A 222 19.97 4.73 -3.08
CA VAL A 222 18.68 5.09 -3.65
C VAL A 222 18.81 6.39 -4.46
N LEU A 223 18.20 6.46 -5.65
CA LEU A 223 18.23 7.65 -6.50
C LEU A 223 17.64 8.88 -5.80
N ASP A 224 18.36 9.99 -5.90
CA ASP A 224 17.91 11.30 -5.41
C ASP A 224 16.96 11.98 -6.43
N SER A 225 16.44 13.14 -6.04
CA SER A 225 15.47 13.97 -6.75
C SER A 225 15.95 14.41 -8.14
N ASP A 226 17.25 14.56 -8.33
CA ASP A 226 17.86 14.92 -9.63
C ASP A 226 17.96 13.75 -10.61
N ASN A 227 17.71 12.52 -10.17
CA ASN A 227 17.91 11.29 -10.94
C ASN A 227 19.33 11.15 -11.52
N LEU A 228 20.32 11.76 -10.89
CA LEU A 228 21.73 11.72 -11.26
C LEU A 228 22.55 11.15 -10.11
N ASN A 229 22.27 11.64 -8.91
CA ASN A 229 22.93 11.27 -7.69
C ASN A 229 22.10 10.25 -6.91
N THR A 230 22.75 9.63 -5.95
CA THR A 230 22.15 8.72 -4.99
C THR A 230 22.40 9.22 -3.58
N TYR A 231 21.57 8.74 -2.66
CA TYR A 231 21.85 8.86 -1.23
C TYR A 231 21.95 7.47 -0.61
N SER A 232 22.85 7.35 0.36
CA SER A 232 23.08 6.09 1.07
C SER A 232 22.11 5.92 2.25
N ILE A 233 21.65 4.69 2.44
CA ILE A 233 20.90 4.19 3.58
C ILE A 233 21.75 3.10 4.22
N SER A 234 22.29 3.38 5.40
CA SER A 234 23.21 2.48 6.11
C SER A 234 22.63 1.83 7.36
N ASN A 235 21.53 2.37 7.90
CA ASN A 235 20.93 1.92 9.16
C ASN A 235 19.41 2.12 9.17
N THR A 236 18.77 1.45 10.13
CA THR A 236 17.36 1.66 10.50
C THR A 236 17.28 2.40 11.84
N ILE A 237 16.24 3.21 12.01
CA ILE A 237 15.93 3.92 13.26
C ILE A 237 14.44 3.79 13.57
N GLU A 238 14.07 3.88 14.85
CA GLU A 238 12.67 4.04 15.25
C GLU A 238 12.18 5.43 14.87
N VAL A 239 11.00 5.51 14.24
CA VAL A 239 10.41 6.75 13.76
C VAL A 239 9.25 7.17 14.64
N ASN A 240 9.15 8.46 14.92
CA ASN A 240 8.08 9.07 15.71
C ASN A 240 7.16 9.92 14.84
N VAL A 241 5.94 10.17 15.33
CA VAL A 241 5.01 11.09 14.67
C VAL A 241 5.62 12.48 14.65
N GLY A 242 5.71 13.09 13.47
CA GLY A 242 6.31 14.40 13.24
C GLY A 242 7.74 14.34 12.70
N ASP A 243 8.38 13.16 12.68
CA ASP A 243 9.68 13.01 12.04
C ASP A 243 9.58 13.30 10.53
N SER A 244 10.57 14.03 10.01
CA SER A 244 10.70 14.23 8.58
C SER A 244 11.19 12.95 7.91
N VAL A 245 10.45 12.47 6.93
CA VAL A 245 10.79 11.28 6.16
C VAL A 245 11.11 11.65 4.73
N ARG A 246 11.67 10.71 3.99
CA ARG A 246 11.78 10.81 2.53
C ARG A 246 11.55 9.45 1.92
N LYS A 247 10.90 9.43 0.76
CA LYS A 247 10.80 8.23 -0.08
C LYS A 247 11.32 8.55 -1.48
N SER A 248 11.80 7.53 -2.18
CA SER A 248 12.20 7.60 -3.59
C SER A 248 11.49 6.49 -4.35
N GLY A 249 10.79 6.83 -5.42
CA GLY A 249 9.96 5.87 -6.16
C GLY A 249 9.96 6.08 -7.66
N ARG A 250 9.64 5.01 -8.41
CA ARG A 250 9.65 5.03 -9.89
C ARG A 250 8.80 6.15 -10.50
N THR A 251 7.75 6.54 -9.78
CA THR A 251 6.69 7.42 -10.26
C THR A 251 6.94 8.87 -9.89
N THR A 252 6.94 9.16 -8.59
CA THR A 252 6.92 10.53 -8.05
C THR A 252 8.32 11.02 -7.72
N GLY A 253 9.35 10.25 -8.09
CA GLY A 253 10.73 10.54 -7.69
C GLY A 253 10.85 10.57 -6.18
N VAL A 254 11.53 11.61 -5.68
CA VAL A 254 11.70 11.83 -4.24
C VAL A 254 10.59 12.72 -3.69
N THR A 255 9.99 12.29 -2.58
CA THR A 255 9.05 13.14 -1.80
C THR A 255 9.44 13.10 -0.33
N PHE A 256 9.18 14.20 0.37
CA PHE A 256 9.45 14.41 1.79
C PHE A 256 8.14 14.35 2.60
#